data_AF-A0A6D2IMC5-F1
#
_entry.id   AF-A0A6D2IMC5-F1
#
_cell.length_a   1.000
_cell.length_b   1.000
_cell.length_c   1.000
_cell.angle_alpha   90.00
_cell.angle_beta   90.00
_cell.angle_gamma   90.00
#
_symmetry.space_group_name_H-M   'P 1'
#
loop_
_entity.id
_entity.type
_entity.pdbx_description
1 polymer ?
#
loop_
_entity_poly.entity_id
_entity_poly.type
_entity_poly.pdbx_seq_one_letter_code
_entity_poly.pdbx_strand_id
1 'polypeptide(L)'
;MHTLILIDTEVKRFNALRKVWGSSRVLPLETFNDPKNGYIFEGNQCEFGVDVLVAPTLAKWEAVSFDQQSPNFKFSWTLKKFVELKENFYTSDEFSIGGREWTLRLYPKSDSTERKWLSIFLMLADSEELNADEKIYVLARISLIDSHGESHNVVGSKCMS
;
A
#
# COMPACT_ATOMS: atom_id res chain seq x y z
N MET A 1 33.66 -35.23 -15.54
CA MET A 1 33.05 -33.97 -15.99
C MET A 1 32.65 -33.21 -14.74
N HIS A 2 33.39 -32.14 -14.39
CA HIS A 2 33.05 -31.31 -13.23
C HIS A 2 32.09 -30.21 -13.69
N THR A 3 30.91 -30.13 -13.07
CA THR A 3 29.92 -29.11 -13.38
C THR A 3 30.10 -27.92 -12.44
N LEU A 4 30.45 -26.75 -12.96
CA LEU A 4 30.38 -25.50 -12.22
C LEU A 4 28.98 -24.93 -12.35
N ILE A 5 28.22 -24.89 -11.25
CA ILE A 5 26.89 -24.27 -11.21
C ILE A 5 27.03 -22.90 -10.56
N LEU A 6 26.64 -21.86 -11.28
CA LEU A 6 26.60 -20.48 -10.79
C LEU A 6 25.15 -20.11 -10.54
N ILE A 7 24.77 -20.03 -9.27
CA ILE A 7 23.42 -19.65 -8.87
C ILE A 7 23.45 -18.16 -8.55
N ASP A 8 22.85 -17.34 -9.42
CA ASP A 8 22.50 -15.96 -9.08
C ASP A 8 21.21 -15.99 -8.27
N THR A 9 21.29 -15.66 -6.99
CA THR A 9 20.16 -15.69 -6.06
C THR A 9 19.35 -14.38 -6.08
N GLU A 10 19.81 -13.36 -6.81
CA GLU A 10 19.11 -12.08 -6.91
C GLU A 10 18.18 -12.03 -8.13
N VAL A 11 16.94 -11.60 -7.92
CA VAL A 11 15.99 -11.36 -9.01
C VAL A 11 16.45 -10.16 -9.84
N LYS A 12 16.70 -10.37 -11.13
CA LYS A 12 17.12 -9.32 -12.07
C LYS A 12 15.96 -8.83 -12.93
N ARG A 13 15.74 -7.51 -12.97
CA ARG A 13 14.69 -6.90 -13.80
C ARG A 13 15.21 -6.54 -15.19
N PHE A 14 14.57 -7.07 -16.22
CA PHE A 14 14.80 -6.68 -17.62
C PHE A 14 13.79 -5.61 -18.04
N ASN A 15 14.21 -4.63 -18.83
CA ASN A 15 13.32 -3.65 -19.47
C ASN A 15 13.93 -3.15 -20.79
N ALA A 16 13.22 -2.28 -21.50
CA ALA A 16 13.66 -1.76 -22.81
C ALA A 16 15.05 -1.06 -22.75
N LEU A 17 15.37 -0.43 -21.63
CA LEU A 17 16.64 0.26 -21.38
C LEU A 17 17.72 -0.66 -20.77
N ARG A 18 17.34 -1.78 -20.16
CA ARG A 18 18.23 -2.72 -19.47
C ARG A 18 17.95 -4.16 -19.91
N LYS A 19 18.60 -4.56 -20.99
CA LYS A 19 18.49 -5.89 -21.62
C LYS A 19 19.58 -6.88 -21.19
N VAL A 20 20.55 -6.43 -20.39
CA VAL A 20 21.75 -7.22 -20.06
C VAL A 20 21.99 -7.25 -18.55
N TRP A 21 22.27 -8.45 -18.05
CA TRP A 21 22.75 -8.74 -16.70
C TRP A 21 23.86 -9.80 -16.79
N GLY A 22 24.83 -9.73 -15.90
CA GLY A 22 25.95 -10.68 -15.86
C GLY A 22 26.89 -10.40 -14.69
N SER A 23 27.78 -11.36 -14.41
CA SER A 23 28.84 -11.23 -13.42
C SER A 23 30.20 -11.24 -14.11
N SER A 24 31.10 -10.34 -13.70
CA SER A 24 32.44 -10.19 -14.28
C SER A 24 33.52 -11.02 -13.60
N ARG A 25 33.20 -11.73 -12.50
CA ARG A 25 34.18 -12.45 -11.66
C ARG A 25 33.69 -13.83 -11.30
N VAL A 26 33.65 -14.68 -12.31
CA VAL A 26 33.05 -16.02 -12.20
C VAL A 26 34.08 -17.08 -11.82
N LEU A 27 35.20 -17.14 -12.55
CA LEU A 27 36.27 -18.13 -12.34
C LEU A 27 37.61 -17.57 -12.84
N PRO A 28 38.73 -17.72 -12.11
CA PRO A 28 40.05 -17.34 -12.61
C PRO A 28 40.45 -18.12 -13.86
N LEU A 29 41.10 -17.45 -14.81
CA LEU A 29 41.51 -18.06 -16.09
C LEU A 29 42.48 -19.24 -15.89
N GLU A 30 43.40 -19.13 -14.94
CA GLU A 30 44.35 -20.19 -14.61
C GLU A 30 43.63 -21.45 -14.12
N THR A 31 42.59 -21.27 -13.29
CA THR A 31 41.75 -22.37 -12.80
C THR A 31 40.92 -23.00 -13.92
N PHE A 32 40.38 -22.19 -14.84
CA PHE A 32 39.62 -22.69 -15.99
C PHE A 32 40.50 -23.53 -16.93
N ASN A 33 41.73 -23.08 -17.17
CA ASN A 33 42.65 -23.72 -18.11
C ASN A 33 43.44 -24.91 -17.53
N ASP A 34 43.41 -25.14 -16.21
CA ASP A 34 44.08 -26.29 -15.60
C ASP A 34 43.37 -27.60 -16.03
N PRO A 35 44.06 -28.50 -16.76
CA PRO A 35 43.48 -29.76 -17.24
C PRO A 35 42.95 -30.64 -16.10
N LYS A 36 43.47 -30.49 -14.88
CA LYS A 36 43.03 -31.27 -13.70
C LYS A 36 41.61 -30.92 -13.25
N ASN A 37 41.15 -29.70 -13.51
CA ASN A 37 39.81 -29.27 -13.12
C ASN A 37 38.74 -29.81 -14.08
N GLY A 38 39.11 -30.18 -15.31
CA GLY A 38 38.22 -30.87 -16.24
C GLY A 38 37.11 -30.00 -16.83
N TYR A 39 37.32 -28.68 -16.92
CA TYR A 39 36.42 -27.74 -17.60
C TYR A 39 36.57 -27.75 -19.12
N ILE A 40 37.79 -28.02 -19.61
CA ILE A 40 38.11 -28.18 -21.03
C ILE A 40 38.29 -29.66 -21.31
N PHE A 41 37.50 -30.21 -22.24
CA PHE A 41 37.56 -31.62 -22.64
C PHE A 41 38.15 -31.78 -24.04
N GLU A 42 38.22 -33.02 -24.53
CA GLU A 42 38.90 -33.36 -25.78
C GLU A 42 38.47 -32.46 -26.95
N GLY A 43 39.46 -32.01 -27.74
CA GLY A 43 39.22 -31.07 -28.83
C GLY A 43 39.14 -29.60 -28.41
N ASN A 44 39.60 -29.24 -27.19
CA ASN A 44 39.57 -27.88 -26.66
C ASN A 44 38.14 -27.32 -26.57
N GLN A 45 37.21 -28.18 -26.16
CA GLN A 45 35.79 -27.87 -26.05
C GLN A 45 35.40 -27.66 -24.59
N CYS A 46 34.39 -26.82 -24.35
CA CYS A 46 33.79 -26.58 -23.04
C CYS A 46 32.29 -26.30 -23.22
N GLU A 47 31.48 -26.61 -22.21
CA GLU A 47 30.03 -26.43 -22.22
C GLU A 47 29.58 -25.50 -21.10
N PHE A 48 28.58 -24.67 -21.38
CA PHE A 48 27.97 -23.75 -20.43
C PHE A 48 26.45 -23.92 -20.46
N GLY A 49 25.84 -24.06 -19.28
CA GLY A 49 24.39 -24.13 -19.11
C GLY A 49 23.87 -22.95 -18.30
N VAL A 50 22.60 -22.59 -18.51
CA VAL A 50 21.89 -21.60 -17.69
C VAL A 50 20.48 -22.10 -17.40
N ASP A 51 20.10 -22.08 -16.14
CA ASP A 51 18.73 -22.31 -15.70
C ASP A 51 18.03 -20.96 -15.51
N VAL A 52 17.06 -20.65 -16.36
CA VAL A 52 16.29 -19.41 -16.28
C VAL A 52 14.96 -19.68 -15.59
N LEU A 53 14.84 -19.23 -14.34
CA LEU A 53 13.59 -19.22 -13.60
C LEU A 53 12.92 -17.85 -13.78
N VAL A 54 11.87 -17.79 -14.59
CA VAL A 54 11.04 -16.59 -14.69
C VAL A 54 10.13 -16.56 -13.47
N ALA A 55 10.34 -15.60 -12.58
CA ALA A 55 9.41 -15.37 -11.47
C ALA A 55 8.00 -15.19 -12.07
N PRO A 56 7.00 -15.96 -11.62
CA PRO A 56 5.64 -15.80 -12.13
C PRO A 56 5.24 -14.35 -11.96
N THR A 57 4.66 -13.76 -13.01
CA THR A 57 3.97 -12.48 -12.90
C THR A 57 2.92 -12.66 -11.83
N LEU A 58 3.18 -12.15 -10.62
CA LEU A 58 2.15 -12.11 -9.58
C LEU A 58 1.00 -11.30 -10.19
N ALA A 59 -0.09 -12.00 -10.54
CA ALA A 59 -1.21 -11.43 -11.28
C ALA A 59 -1.99 -10.38 -10.47
N LYS A 60 -1.59 -10.15 -9.23
CA LYS A 60 -2.22 -9.19 -8.33
C LYS A 60 -1.14 -8.52 -7.47
N TRP A 61 -0.68 -7.37 -7.92
CA TRP A 61 0.05 -6.44 -7.07
C TRP A 61 -0.94 -5.36 -6.67
N GLU A 62 -1.10 -5.13 -5.36
CA GLU A 62 -1.76 -3.94 -4.86
C GLU A 62 -0.68 -2.88 -4.67
N ALA A 63 -0.74 -1.80 -5.46
CA ALA A 63 0.09 -0.63 -5.22
C ALA A 63 -0.50 0.11 -4.03
N VAL A 64 0.19 0.09 -2.89
CA VAL A 64 -0.21 0.83 -1.69
C VAL A 64 0.62 2.10 -1.63
N SER A 65 -0.03 3.25 -1.85
CA SER A 65 0.56 4.55 -1.54
C SER A 65 0.22 4.92 -0.10
N PHE A 66 1.22 5.38 0.62
CA PHE A 66 1.03 6.03 1.90
C PHE A 66 1.19 7.52 1.66
N ASP A 67 0.10 8.26 1.73
CA ASP A 67 0.20 9.70 1.70
C ASP A 67 0.95 10.17 2.93
N GLN A 68 2.05 10.90 2.74
CA GLN A 68 2.81 11.52 3.82
C GLN A 68 1.93 12.56 4.51
N GLN A 69 1.18 12.12 5.51
CA GLN A 69 0.37 12.99 6.33
C GLN A 69 1.28 13.81 7.24
N SER A 70 0.98 15.10 7.41
CA SER A 70 1.50 15.83 8.57
C SER A 70 0.97 15.15 9.83
N PRO A 71 1.81 14.71 10.77
CA PRO A 71 1.38 13.90 11.93
C PRO A 71 0.37 14.60 12.87
N ASN A 72 0.04 15.87 12.61
CA ASN A 72 -0.79 16.71 13.46
C ASN A 72 -2.00 17.35 12.74
N PHE A 73 -2.37 16.87 11.54
CA PHE A 73 -3.57 17.43 10.90
C PHE A 73 -4.81 17.13 11.76
N LYS A 74 -5.58 18.18 12.07
CA LYS A 74 -6.81 18.09 12.85
C LYS A 74 -7.90 18.90 12.17
N PHE A 75 -8.92 18.21 11.67
CA PHE A 75 -10.18 18.83 11.30
C PHE A 75 -11.07 18.96 12.54
N SER A 76 -11.85 20.03 12.64
CA SER A 76 -12.79 20.26 13.73
C SER A 76 -14.08 20.83 13.17
N TRP A 77 -15.19 20.19 13.50
CA TRP A 77 -16.52 20.57 13.04
C TRP A 77 -17.40 20.92 14.24
N THR A 78 -17.92 22.14 14.27
CA THR A 78 -18.77 22.65 15.35
C THR A 78 -20.21 22.73 14.89
N LEU A 79 -21.05 21.86 15.46
CA LEU A 79 -22.50 21.93 15.28
C LEU A 79 -23.13 22.88 16.31
N LYS A 80 -23.72 23.96 15.83
CA LYS A 80 -24.49 24.89 16.66
C LYS A 80 -25.91 24.35 16.84
N LYS A 81 -26.51 24.67 17.99
CA LYS A 81 -27.92 24.35 18.30
C LYS A 81 -28.23 22.85 18.14
N PHE A 82 -27.36 21.98 18.64
CA PHE A 82 -27.46 20.53 18.49
C PHE A 82 -28.83 19.94 18.89
N VAL A 83 -29.45 20.48 19.95
CA VAL A 83 -30.78 20.05 20.42
C VAL A 83 -31.90 20.36 19.41
N GLU A 84 -31.70 21.37 18.58
CA GLU A 84 -32.67 21.81 17.55
C GLU A 84 -32.50 21.04 16.23
N LEU A 85 -31.56 20.10 16.13
CA LEU A 85 -31.31 19.33 14.92
C LEU A 85 -32.51 18.43 14.60
N LYS A 86 -33.15 18.68 13.45
CA LYS A 86 -34.33 17.95 12.96
C LYS A 86 -34.04 16.96 11.83
N GLU A 87 -33.07 17.28 10.98
CA GLU A 87 -32.68 16.44 9.85
C GLU A 87 -32.15 15.06 10.25
N ASN A 88 -32.28 14.12 9.32
CA ASN A 88 -31.82 12.74 9.48
C ASN A 88 -30.29 12.67 9.58
N PHE A 89 -29.59 13.54 8.87
CA PHE A 89 -28.14 13.68 8.96
C PHE A 89 -27.68 15.11 8.69
N TYR A 90 -26.45 15.40 9.11
CA TYR A 90 -25.74 16.64 8.86
C TYR A 90 -24.37 16.31 8.29
N THR A 91 -23.90 17.11 7.34
CA THR A 91 -22.58 16.97 6.73
C THR A 91 -21.71 18.16 7.13
N SER A 92 -20.43 17.92 7.39
CA SER A 92 -19.44 18.99 7.59
C SER A 92 -19.05 19.67 6.28
N ASP A 93 -18.22 20.72 6.39
CA ASP A 93 -17.44 21.18 5.24
C ASP A 93 -16.47 20.07 4.77
N GLU A 94 -16.10 20.11 3.49
CA GLU A 94 -15.07 19.25 2.92
C GLU A 94 -13.68 19.62 3.48
N PHE A 95 -12.83 18.62 3.68
CA PHE A 95 -11.45 18.83 4.10
C PHE A 95 -10.47 17.87 3.42
N SER A 96 -9.31 18.42 3.06
CA SER A 96 -8.27 17.70 2.33
C SER A 96 -7.30 17.01 3.27
N ILE A 97 -7.17 15.69 3.14
CA ILE A 97 -6.18 14.91 3.88
C ILE A 97 -5.76 13.68 3.09
N GLY A 98 -4.45 13.44 3.02
CA GLY A 98 -3.90 12.33 2.24
C GLY A 98 -4.23 12.41 0.75
N GLY A 99 -4.22 13.62 0.18
CA GLY A 99 -4.50 13.82 -1.25
C GLY A 99 -5.95 13.53 -1.68
N ARG A 100 -6.87 13.45 -0.72
CA ARG A 100 -8.30 13.17 -0.91
C ARG A 100 -9.14 14.20 -0.19
N GLU A 101 -10.32 14.47 -0.71
CA GLU A 101 -11.34 15.27 -0.02
C GLU A 101 -12.31 14.39 0.81
N TRP A 102 -12.59 14.82 2.03
CA TRP A 102 -13.37 14.07 3.01
C TRP A 102 -14.47 14.91 3.62
N THR A 103 -15.53 14.25 4.09
CA THR A 103 -16.59 14.88 4.90
C THR A 103 -16.92 14.02 6.12
N LEU A 104 -17.39 14.67 7.19
CA LEU A 104 -18.02 14.00 8.31
C LEU A 104 -19.53 14.02 8.14
N ARG A 105 -20.19 12.88 8.31
CA ARG A 105 -21.64 12.75 8.33
C ARG A 105 -22.12 12.31 9.71
N LEU A 106 -22.90 13.18 10.35
CA LEU A 106 -23.52 12.94 11.64
C LEU A 106 -24.97 12.49 11.45
N TYR A 107 -25.35 11.40 12.11
CA TYR A 107 -26.73 10.95 12.29
C TYR A 107 -27.12 11.12 13.76
N PRO A 108 -27.86 12.19 14.12
CA PRO A 108 -28.23 12.45 15.51
C PRO A 108 -29.31 11.51 16.04
N LYS A 109 -30.04 10.83 15.14
CA LYS A 109 -31.05 9.81 15.48
C LYS A 109 -30.74 8.58 14.64
N SER A 110 -29.99 7.61 15.17
CA SER A 110 -29.77 6.38 14.41
C SER A 110 -31.07 5.57 14.32
N ASP A 111 -31.26 4.89 13.20
CA ASP A 111 -32.46 4.12 12.82
C ASP A 111 -32.65 2.82 13.62
N SER A 112 -31.92 2.67 14.73
CA SER A 112 -32.23 1.63 15.70
C SER A 112 -33.57 1.95 16.34
N THR A 113 -34.40 0.93 16.54
CA THR A 113 -35.74 0.98 17.13
C THR A 113 -35.83 1.71 18.48
N GLU A 114 -34.69 2.06 19.07
CA GLU A 114 -34.58 2.74 20.35
C GLU A 114 -33.97 4.15 20.30
N ARG A 115 -33.45 4.64 19.15
CA ARG A 115 -32.80 5.98 19.01
C ARG A 115 -31.79 6.31 20.14
N LYS A 116 -31.08 5.32 20.66
CA LYS A 116 -30.22 5.48 21.86
C LYS A 116 -28.83 6.04 21.58
N TRP A 117 -28.40 6.05 20.32
CA TRP A 117 -27.02 6.33 19.96
C TRP A 117 -26.92 7.32 18.81
N LEU A 118 -25.93 8.20 18.93
CA LEU A 118 -25.47 9.08 17.87
C LEU A 118 -24.42 8.36 17.04
N SER A 119 -24.44 8.54 15.71
CA SER A 119 -23.47 7.92 14.80
C SER A 119 -22.77 8.96 13.96
N ILE A 120 -21.44 8.85 13.87
CA ILE A 120 -20.60 9.72 13.03
C ILE A 120 -19.85 8.84 12.06
N PHE A 121 -19.86 9.22 10.79
CA PHE A 121 -19.15 8.53 9.73
C PHE A 121 -18.17 9.50 9.07
N LEU A 122 -16.96 9.01 8.80
CA LEU A 122 -16.03 9.64 7.88
C LEU A 122 -16.34 9.11 6.47
N MET A 123 -16.53 10.00 5.52
CA MET A 123 -16.91 9.70 4.14
C MET A 123 -15.94 10.40 3.18
N LEU A 124 -15.74 9.84 1.99
CA LEU A 124 -15.19 10.62 0.87
C LEU A 124 -16.16 11.74 0.53
N ALA A 125 -15.62 12.89 0.11
CA ALA A 125 -16.44 13.96 -0.44
C ALA A 125 -17.15 13.50 -1.71
N ASP A 126 -18.30 14.11 -2.03
CA ASP A 126 -19.06 13.77 -3.24
C ASP A 126 -18.29 14.12 -4.53
N SER A 127 -17.21 14.92 -4.41
CA SER A 127 -16.27 15.28 -5.47
C SER A 127 -15.22 14.20 -5.77
N GLU A 128 -15.08 13.18 -4.92
CA GLU A 128 -14.13 12.08 -5.09
C GLU A 128 -14.79 10.88 -5.78
N GLU A 129 -14.08 10.30 -6.76
CA GLU A 129 -14.47 9.05 -7.41
C GLU A 129 -13.42 7.98 -7.14
N LEU A 130 -13.89 6.78 -6.76
CA LEU A 130 -13.03 5.60 -6.63
C LEU A 130 -13.12 4.76 -7.89
N ASN A 131 -11.97 4.32 -8.37
CA ASN A 131 -11.94 3.32 -9.44
C ASN A 131 -12.44 1.97 -8.88
N ALA A 132 -12.99 1.10 -9.73
CA ALA A 132 -13.61 -0.16 -9.29
C ALA A 132 -12.67 -1.11 -8.51
N ASP A 133 -11.36 -0.99 -8.72
CA ASP A 133 -10.32 -1.79 -8.05
C ASP A 133 -9.59 -1.02 -6.93
N GLU A 134 -9.98 0.23 -6.69
CA GLU A 134 -9.34 1.11 -5.72
C GLU A 134 -9.90 0.90 -4.32
N LYS A 135 -9.00 0.83 -3.34
CA LYS A 135 -9.37 0.70 -1.93
C LYS A 135 -8.60 1.70 -1.11
N ILE A 136 -9.31 2.40 -0.24
CA ILE A 136 -8.70 3.36 0.68
C ILE A 136 -8.77 2.80 2.09
N TYR A 137 -7.59 2.66 2.70
CA TYR A 137 -7.44 2.22 4.08
C TYR A 137 -7.18 3.45 4.95
N VAL A 138 -8.09 3.71 5.90
CA VAL A 138 -7.99 4.87 6.79
C VAL A 138 -7.94 4.40 8.24
N LEU A 139 -6.95 4.92 8.97
CA LEU A 139 -6.96 4.92 10.43
C LEU A 139 -7.40 6.30 10.89
N ALA A 140 -8.61 6.40 11.43
CA ALA A 140 -9.17 7.67 11.90
C ALA A 140 -9.38 7.64 13.42
N ARG A 141 -9.02 8.73 14.07
CA ARG A 141 -9.38 9.01 15.47
C ARG A 141 -10.45 10.08 15.47
N ILE A 142 -11.66 9.72 15.87
CA ILE A 142 -12.78 10.65 16.01
C ILE A 142 -12.95 10.96 17.49
N SER A 143 -13.03 12.25 17.83
CA SER A 143 -13.20 12.71 19.20
C SER A 143 -14.41 13.63 19.28
N LEU A 144 -15.33 13.33 20.20
CA LEU A 144 -16.37 14.27 20.61
C LEU A 144 -15.77 15.16 21.71
N ILE A 145 -15.81 16.47 21.52
CA ILE A 145 -15.31 17.43 22.50
C ILE A 145 -16.51 18.09 23.16
N ASP A 146 -16.57 18.05 24.49
CA ASP A 146 -17.62 18.69 25.26
C ASP A 146 -17.35 20.19 25.48
N SER A 147 -18.28 20.90 26.14
CA SER A 147 -18.14 22.33 26.44
C SER A 147 -17.06 22.66 27.47
N HIS A 148 -16.55 21.67 28.20
CA HIS A 148 -15.47 21.81 29.18
C HIS A 148 -14.09 21.47 28.59
N GLY A 149 -14.05 21.02 27.33
CA GLY A 149 -12.83 20.63 26.62
C GLY A 149 -12.44 19.17 26.84
N GLU A 150 -13.25 18.38 27.52
CA GLU A 150 -13.05 16.94 27.68
C GLU A 150 -13.31 16.22 26.35
N SER A 151 -12.43 15.26 26.02
CA SER A 151 -12.50 14.51 24.76
C SER A 151 -12.96 13.07 24.99
N HIS A 152 -14.10 12.70 24.41
CA HIS A 152 -14.53 11.32 24.30
C HIS A 152 -14.03 10.75 22.98
N ASN A 153 -13.11 9.79 23.04
CA ASN A 153 -12.42 9.28 21.86
C ASN A 153 -13.04 7.96 21.38
N VAL A 154 -13.31 7.87 20.08
CA VAL A 154 -13.65 6.64 19.39
C VAL A 154 -12.60 6.43 18.30
N VAL A 155 -11.83 5.35 18.41
CA VAL A 155 -10.87 4.94 17.38
C VAL A 155 -11.55 3.94 16.48
N GLY A 156 -11.52 4.18 15.17
CA GLY A 156 -12.08 3.29 14.16
C GLY A 156 -11.10 3.07 13.03
N SER A 157 -10.98 1.83 12.57
CA SER A 157 -10.33 1.47 11.32
C SER A 157 -11.40 0.93 10.36
N LYS A 158 -11.45 1.47 9.14
CA LYS A 158 -12.36 0.98 8.12
C LYS A 158 -11.69 1.03 6.75
N CYS A 159 -11.87 -0.04 5.97
CA CYS A 159 -11.55 -0.09 4.56
C CYS A 159 -12.77 0.42 3.79
N MET A 160 -12.55 1.36 2.88
CA MET A 160 -13.55 1.78 1.90
C MET A 160 -13.20 1.17 0.56
N SER A 161 -14.19 0.49 -0.03
CA SER A 161 -14.13 -0.21 -1.31
C SER A 161 -15.25 0.26 -2.20
#